data_AF-A0A836VVV3-F1
#
_entry.id   AF-A0A836VVV3-F1
#
_cell.length_a   1.000
_cell.length_b   1.000
_cell.length_c   1.000
_cell.angle_alpha   90.00
_cell.angle_beta   90.00
_cell.angle_gamma   90.00
#
_symmetry.space_group_name_H-M   'P 1'
#
loop_
_entity.id
_entity.type
_entity.pdbx_description
1 polymer ?
#
loop_
_entity_poly.entity_id
_entity_poly.type
_entity_poly.pdbx_seq_one_letter_code
_entity_poly.pdbx_strand_id
1 'polypeptide(L)'
;MGDPLENVGRRRSGPRKLDVERLRTRAPALAAQVGVRLRAADRVPPALDRPRKWTVRLHFAELDDVEPGQRRFDVKLQGRVVLPDFDILAVAGRNRAVVKEFHGIVASRAIALELIPKSGLPAAKTAPLLCGVELQEETTP
;
A
#
# COMPACT_ATOMS: atom_id res chain seq x y z
N MET A 1 43.62 -18.17 43.01
CA MET A 1 42.99 -16.84 43.18
C MET A 1 43.55 -16.00 42.05
N GLY A 2 42.76 -15.78 40.99
CA GLY A 2 43.25 -15.42 39.66
C GLY A 2 43.53 -13.92 39.46
N ASP A 3 44.44 -13.67 38.52
CA ASP A 3 44.86 -12.40 37.93
C ASP A 3 43.83 -11.78 36.94
N PRO A 4 44.03 -10.50 36.52
CA PRO A 4 42.98 -9.56 36.10
C PRO A 4 42.98 -9.14 34.60
N LEU A 5 42.11 -8.15 34.28
CA LEU A 5 42.06 -7.22 33.13
C LEU A 5 41.14 -7.53 31.92
N GLU A 6 40.22 -6.58 31.71
CA GLU A 6 39.74 -5.98 30.45
C GLU A 6 39.64 -6.81 29.15
N ASN A 7 38.45 -6.85 28.54
CA ASN A 7 38.33 -6.38 27.14
C ASN A 7 36.89 -6.04 26.73
N VAL A 8 36.72 -4.83 26.20
CA VAL A 8 35.53 -4.30 25.54
C VAL A 8 35.38 -4.94 24.15
N GLY A 9 34.33 -5.74 23.96
CA GLY A 9 33.95 -6.31 22.66
C GLY A 9 32.77 -5.57 22.03
N ARG A 10 33.06 -4.57 21.17
CA ARG A 10 32.10 -3.92 20.26
C ARG A 10 31.29 -4.96 19.47
N ARG A 11 29.95 -4.99 19.63
CA ARG A 11 29.07 -5.65 18.66
C ARG A 11 28.66 -4.65 17.57
N ARG A 12 29.19 -4.87 16.36
CA ARG A 12 28.84 -4.15 15.13
C ARG A 12 27.39 -4.44 14.74
N SER A 13 26.60 -3.40 14.49
CA SER A 13 25.29 -3.52 13.84
C SER A 13 25.48 -3.69 12.33
N GLY A 14 25.24 -4.89 11.81
CA GLY A 14 25.03 -5.08 10.37
C GLY A 14 23.58 -4.74 9.97
N PRO A 15 23.31 -4.42 8.69
CA PRO A 15 21.95 -4.14 8.23
C PRO A 15 21.11 -5.42 8.30
N ARG A 16 19.98 -5.36 9.01
CA ARG A 16 19.05 -6.49 9.13
C ARG A 16 18.13 -6.52 7.93
N LYS A 17 18.21 -7.61 7.16
CA LYS A 17 17.38 -7.92 5.99
C LYS A 17 15.90 -8.03 6.42
N LEU A 18 14.98 -7.46 5.64
CA LEU A 18 13.54 -7.64 5.83
C LEU A 18 13.14 -9.05 5.37
N ASP A 19 12.63 -9.86 6.30
CA ASP A 19 12.00 -11.13 5.96
C ASP A 19 10.49 -10.93 5.79
N VAL A 20 10.00 -11.20 4.57
CA VAL A 20 8.58 -11.19 4.21
C VAL A 20 8.04 -12.60 4.44
N GLU A 21 7.60 -12.91 5.66
CA GLU A 21 6.97 -14.20 5.94
C GLU A 21 5.45 -14.17 5.67
N ARG A 22 4.98 -15.16 4.92
CA ARG A 22 3.59 -15.32 4.48
C ARG A 22 2.70 -15.68 5.67
N LEU A 23 1.75 -14.80 6.00
CA LEU A 23 0.67 -15.13 6.93
C LEU A 23 -0.25 -16.18 6.29
N ARG A 24 -0.06 -17.45 6.65
CA ARG A 24 -1.04 -18.52 6.40
C ARG A 24 -2.12 -18.41 7.46
N THR A 25 -3.34 -18.05 7.09
CA THR A 25 -4.51 -18.31 7.94
C THR A 25 -5.69 -18.73 7.06
N ARG A 26 -6.21 -19.92 7.35
CA ARG A 26 -7.40 -20.49 6.71
C ARG A 26 -8.65 -19.76 7.21
N ALA A 27 -9.42 -19.17 6.31
CA ALA A 27 -10.83 -18.83 6.46
C ALA A 27 -11.52 -18.97 5.09
N PRO A 28 -12.77 -19.46 5.01
CA PRO A 28 -13.43 -19.73 3.74
C PRO A 28 -13.98 -18.44 3.08
N ALA A 29 -13.85 -18.43 1.74
CA ALA A 29 -14.42 -17.61 0.67
C ALA A 29 -15.04 -16.20 0.93
N LEU A 30 -14.54 -15.26 0.12
CA LEU A 30 -15.21 -14.08 -0.45
C LEU A 30 -15.10 -12.72 0.26
N ALA A 31 -13.87 -12.32 0.55
CA ALA A 31 -13.41 -10.94 0.30
C ALA A 31 -11.88 -11.02 0.20
N ALA A 32 -11.33 -11.01 -1.01
CA ALA A 32 -9.90 -10.84 -1.19
C ALA A 32 -9.54 -9.39 -0.87
N GLN A 33 -9.61 -9.02 0.41
CA GLN A 33 -9.06 -7.77 0.90
C GLN A 33 -7.54 -7.92 0.83
N VAL A 34 -6.93 -7.43 -0.24
CA VAL A 34 -5.48 -7.20 -0.27
C VAL A 34 -5.21 -6.00 0.62
N GLY A 35 -5.28 -6.21 1.94
CA GLY A 35 -4.93 -5.22 2.95
C GLY A 35 -3.46 -5.39 3.31
N VAL A 36 -2.61 -4.50 2.81
CA VAL A 36 -1.23 -4.39 3.32
C VAL A 36 -1.32 -3.78 4.72
N ARG A 37 -1.05 -4.56 5.77
CA ARG A 37 -0.85 -4.05 7.12
C ARG A 37 0.64 -3.97 7.43
N LEU A 38 1.21 -2.78 7.38
CA LEU A 38 2.54 -2.51 7.92
C LEU A 38 2.43 -2.45 9.45
N ARG A 39 3.05 -3.41 10.16
CA ARG A 39 3.26 -3.32 11.61
C ARG A 39 4.70 -2.91 11.88
N ALA A 40 4.89 -1.69 12.37
CA ALA A 40 6.15 -1.27 12.98
C ALA A 40 6.24 -1.87 14.40
N ALA A 41 7.40 -2.47 14.72
CA ALA A 41 7.69 -3.11 15.99
C ALA A 41 7.57 -2.16 17.20
N ASP A 42 6.83 -2.61 18.22
CA ASP A 42 6.83 -2.35 19.69
C ASP A 42 7.20 -1.01 20.34
N ARG A 43 7.44 0.07 19.60
CA ARG A 43 7.32 1.44 20.13
C ARG A 43 7.06 2.41 18.99
N VAL A 44 5.79 2.72 18.79
CA VAL A 44 5.43 3.81 17.89
C VAL A 44 5.68 5.14 18.60
N PRO A 45 6.46 6.07 18.01
CA PRO A 45 6.61 7.40 18.56
C PRO A 45 5.24 8.06 18.72
N PRO A 46 4.97 8.79 19.83
CA PRO A 46 3.71 9.51 20.03
C PRO A 46 3.36 10.47 18.88
N ALA A 47 4.37 10.90 18.13
CA ALA A 47 4.23 11.74 16.95
C ALA A 47 3.46 11.09 15.78
N LEU A 48 3.24 9.77 15.77
CA LEU A 48 2.45 9.09 14.73
C LEU A 48 0.94 9.12 14.97
N ASP A 49 0.48 9.59 16.13
CA ASP A 49 -0.95 9.64 16.46
C ASP A 49 -1.61 10.97 16.07
N ARG A 50 -0.83 12.01 15.77
CA ARG A 50 -1.36 13.29 15.28
C ARG A 50 -1.83 13.17 13.82
N PRO A 51 -3.08 13.57 13.51
CA PRO A 51 -3.53 13.65 12.13
C PRO A 51 -2.69 14.66 11.34
N ARG A 52 -2.21 14.25 10.17
CA ARG A 52 -1.52 15.08 9.17
C ARG A 52 -2.29 15.02 7.86
N LYS A 53 -2.06 15.99 6.98
CA LYS A 53 -2.55 15.95 5.60
C LYS A 53 -1.51 15.33 4.70
N TRP A 54 -1.96 14.59 3.71
CA TRP A 54 -1.11 13.88 2.77
C TRP A 54 -1.61 14.06 1.34
N THR A 55 -0.66 14.24 0.42
CA THR A 55 -0.84 13.95 -1.00
C THR A 55 -0.62 12.46 -1.21
N VAL A 56 -1.60 11.79 -1.81
CA VAL A 56 -1.56 10.38 -2.18
C VAL A 56 -1.51 10.27 -3.69
N ARG A 57 -0.46 9.65 -4.23
CA ARG A 57 -0.35 9.35 -5.67
C ARG A 57 -0.44 7.85 -5.89
N LEU A 58 -1.39 7.45 -6.73
CA LEU A 58 -1.65 6.06 -7.09
C LEU A 58 -1.19 5.83 -8.53
N HIS A 59 -0.29 4.88 -8.71
CA HIS A 59 0.32 4.57 -10.00
C HIS A 59 -0.32 3.33 -10.59
N PHE A 60 -0.71 3.42 -11.86
CA PHE A 60 -1.38 2.36 -12.59
C PHE A 60 -0.75 2.18 -13.97
N ALA A 61 -0.77 0.95 -14.48
CA ALA A 61 -0.49 0.63 -15.87
C ALA A 61 -1.22 -0.67 -16.21
N GLU A 62 -1.91 -0.72 -17.35
CA GLU A 62 -2.50 -1.95 -17.87
C GLU A 62 -1.47 -2.66 -18.75
N LEU A 63 -0.94 -3.76 -18.26
CA LEU A 63 0.05 -4.60 -18.94
C LEU A 63 -0.54 -5.91 -19.44
N ASP A 64 -1.74 -6.28 -18.97
CA ASP A 64 -2.41 -7.50 -19.41
C ASP A 64 -3.14 -7.28 -20.73
N ASP A 65 -3.36 -8.39 -21.43
CA ASP A 65 -4.20 -8.43 -22.62
C ASP A 65 -5.68 -8.51 -22.21
N VAL A 66 -6.23 -7.35 -21.85
CA VAL A 66 -7.65 -7.12 -21.57
C VAL A 66 -8.21 -6.08 -22.53
N GLU A 67 -9.53 -6.13 -22.73
CA GLU A 67 -10.28 -5.15 -23.50
C GLU A 67 -10.86 -4.04 -22.59
N PRO A 68 -11.14 -2.84 -23.14
CA PRO A 68 -11.80 -1.78 -22.38
C PRO A 68 -13.09 -2.29 -21.73
N GLY A 69 -13.30 -1.94 -20.47
CA GLY A 69 -14.44 -2.34 -19.65
C GLY A 69 -14.29 -3.69 -18.96
N GLN A 70 -13.26 -4.49 -19.25
CA GLN A 70 -13.06 -5.78 -18.59
C GLN A 70 -12.47 -5.66 -17.18
N ARG A 71 -11.60 -4.66 -16.95
CA ARG A 71 -11.05 -4.33 -15.64
C ARG A 71 -11.58 -2.98 -15.19
N ARG A 72 -12.73 -3.00 -14.54
CA ARG A 72 -13.29 -1.82 -13.85
C ARG A 72 -13.30 -2.03 -12.35
N PHE A 73 -12.91 -1.02 -11.61
CA PHE A 73 -12.92 -1.05 -10.15
C PHE A 73 -13.08 0.34 -9.55
N ASP A 74 -13.71 0.43 -8.38
CA ASP A 74 -13.64 1.66 -7.60
C ASP A 74 -12.32 1.73 -6.85
N VAL A 75 -11.81 2.94 -6.67
CA VAL A 75 -10.75 3.25 -5.72
C VAL A 75 -11.34 4.06 -4.57
N LYS A 76 -11.12 3.62 -3.33
CA LYS A 76 -11.48 4.37 -2.14
C LYS A 76 -10.25 4.78 -1.34
N LEU A 77 -10.27 6.01 -0.84
CA LEU A 77 -9.36 6.50 0.19
C LEU A 77 -10.19 6.85 1.43
N GLN A 78 -9.80 6.30 2.59
CA GLN A 78 -10.49 6.54 3.87
C GLN A 78 -12.01 6.26 3.78
N GLY A 79 -12.40 5.17 3.11
CA GLY A 79 -13.80 4.77 2.89
C GLY A 79 -14.58 5.60 1.86
N ARG A 80 -13.99 6.66 1.30
CA ARG A 80 -14.61 7.52 0.29
C ARG A 80 -14.14 7.11 -1.10
N VAL A 81 -15.08 6.94 -2.04
CA VAL A 81 -14.74 6.67 -3.45
C VAL A 81 -14.08 7.92 -4.05
N VAL A 82 -12.85 7.75 -4.54
CA VAL A 82 -12.06 8.81 -5.18
C VAL A 82 -11.88 8.59 -6.68
N LEU A 83 -12.02 7.34 -7.15
CA LEU A 83 -12.15 7.00 -8.57
C LEU A 83 -13.29 5.98 -8.72
N PRO A 84 -14.49 6.39 -9.15
CA PRO A 84 -15.55 5.44 -9.47
C PRO A 84 -15.28 4.76 -10.81
N ASP A 85 -15.62 3.46 -10.93
CA ASP A 85 -15.60 2.70 -12.19
C ASP A 85 -14.30 2.86 -13.00
N PHE A 86 -13.16 2.91 -12.32
CA PHE A 86 -11.88 3.21 -12.93
C PHE A 86 -11.43 2.08 -13.86
N ASP A 87 -11.14 2.47 -15.11
CA ASP A 87 -10.60 1.62 -16.17
C ASP A 87 -9.28 2.23 -16.65
N ILE A 88 -8.18 1.55 -16.33
CA ILE A 88 -6.83 2.02 -16.65
C ILE A 88 -6.63 2.05 -18.17
N LEU A 89 -7.13 1.03 -18.88
CA LEU A 89 -6.96 0.89 -20.32
C LEU A 89 -7.72 2.00 -21.07
N ALA A 90 -8.95 2.30 -20.66
CA ALA A 90 -9.73 3.38 -21.24
C ALA A 90 -9.10 4.77 -20.99
N VAL A 91 -8.44 4.95 -19.84
CA VAL A 91 -7.85 6.24 -19.44
C VAL A 91 -6.46 6.46 -20.05
N ALA A 92 -5.61 5.43 -20.06
CA ALA A 92 -4.20 5.57 -20.42
C ALA A 92 -3.83 4.87 -21.73
N GLY A 93 -4.54 3.80 -22.10
CA GLY A 93 -4.11 2.85 -23.10
C GLY A 93 -3.19 1.76 -22.53
N ARG A 94 -2.95 0.72 -23.33
CA ARG A 94 -2.12 -0.43 -22.94
C ARG A 94 -0.64 -0.04 -22.86
N ASN A 95 0.10 -0.66 -21.94
CA ASN A 95 1.53 -0.44 -21.72
C ASN A 95 1.88 1.03 -21.44
N ARG A 96 0.95 1.78 -20.83
CA ARG A 96 1.14 3.18 -20.49
C ARG A 96 0.84 3.41 -19.02
N ALA A 97 1.75 4.10 -18.35
CA ALA A 97 1.55 4.51 -16.96
C ALA A 97 0.58 5.69 -16.87
N VAL A 98 -0.24 5.69 -15.82
CA VAL A 98 -1.05 6.83 -15.40
C VAL A 98 -0.96 6.98 -13.88
N VAL A 99 -0.87 8.22 -13.42
CA VAL A 99 -0.85 8.57 -12.00
C VAL A 99 -2.13 9.34 -11.65
N LYS A 100 -2.76 8.97 -10.54
CA LYS A 100 -3.91 9.70 -9.97
C LYS A 100 -3.50 10.26 -8.61
N GLU A 101 -3.61 11.57 -8.46
CA GLU A 101 -3.14 12.31 -7.29
C GLU A 101 -4.33 12.86 -6.49
N PHE A 102 -4.28 12.69 -5.18
CA PHE A 102 -5.32 13.13 -4.24
C PHE A 102 -4.68 13.90 -3.09
N HIS A 103 -5.13 15.13 -2.88
CA HIS A 103 -4.62 16.02 -1.83
C HIS A 103 -5.53 16.01 -0.61
N GLY A 104 -5.01 16.52 0.51
CA GLY A 104 -5.74 16.78 1.73
C GLY A 104 -6.22 15.52 2.44
N ILE A 105 -5.58 14.38 2.19
CA ILE A 105 -5.96 13.11 2.84
C ILE A 105 -5.49 13.16 4.29
N VAL A 106 -6.44 13.29 5.22
CA VAL A 106 -6.14 13.38 6.64
C VAL A 106 -5.95 11.98 7.23
N ALA A 107 -4.76 11.72 7.75
CA ALA A 107 -4.43 10.46 8.41
C ALA A 107 -3.32 10.62 9.45
N SER A 108 -3.34 9.77 10.48
CA SER A 108 -2.29 9.71 11.51
C SER A 108 -1.32 8.56 11.24
N ARG A 109 -1.74 7.33 11.54
CA ARG A 109 -0.90 6.12 11.50
C ARG A 109 -0.98 5.35 10.18
N ALA A 110 -2.12 5.43 9.50
CA ALA A 110 -2.39 4.67 8.29
C ALA A 110 -3.40 5.42 7.41
N ILE A 111 -3.23 5.29 6.09
CA ILE A 111 -4.23 5.64 5.08
C ILE A 111 -4.83 4.34 4.58
N ALA A 112 -6.15 4.20 4.67
CA ALA A 112 -6.89 3.09 4.11
C ALA A 112 -7.10 3.31 2.60
N LEU A 113 -6.56 2.40 1.79
CA LEU A 113 -6.78 2.31 0.35
C LEU A 113 -7.54 1.01 0.05
N GLU A 114 -8.65 1.11 -0.67
CA GLU A 114 -9.43 -0.05 -1.11
C GLU A 114 -9.60 -0.01 -2.62
N LEU A 115 -9.45 -1.16 -3.27
CA LEU A 115 -9.72 -1.37 -4.68
C LEU A 115 -10.85 -2.38 -4.81
N ILE A 116 -11.98 -1.97 -5.37
CA ILE A 116 -13.21 -2.75 -5.37
C ILE A 116 -13.57 -3.12 -6.81
N PRO A 117 -13.33 -4.37 -7.24
CA PRO A 117 -13.72 -4.79 -8.59
C PRO A 117 -15.23 -4.65 -8.81
N LYS A 118 -15.59 -4.22 -10.02
CA LYS A 118 -16.99 -4.09 -10.47
C LYS A 118 -17.50 -5.32 -11.23
N SER A 119 -16.59 -6.11 -11.77
CA SER A 119 -16.91 -7.45 -12.24
C SER A 119 -17.22 -8.36 -11.04
N GLY A 120 -17.96 -9.45 -11.27
CA GLY A 120 -18.15 -10.52 -10.27
C GLY A 120 -16.81 -11.17 -9.87
N LEU A 121 -16.84 -12.40 -9.32
CA LEU A 121 -15.64 -13.14 -8.88
C LEU A 121 -14.40 -12.81 -9.73
N PRO A 122 -13.41 -12.09 -9.19
CA PRO A 122 -12.32 -11.58 -10.01
C PRO A 122 -11.52 -12.75 -10.56
N ALA A 123 -11.64 -12.99 -11.87
CA ALA A 123 -10.66 -13.79 -12.59
C ALA A 123 -9.30 -13.08 -12.47
N ALA A 124 -8.20 -13.83 -12.42
CA ALA A 124 -6.86 -13.28 -12.19
C ALA A 124 -6.53 -12.06 -13.09
N LYS A 125 -7.02 -12.07 -14.34
CA LYS A 125 -6.85 -10.98 -15.33
C LYS A 125 -7.77 -9.76 -15.16
N THR A 126 -8.75 -9.80 -14.26
CA THR A 126 -9.73 -8.71 -14.07
C THR A 126 -9.73 -8.13 -12.66
N ALA A 127 -8.84 -8.63 -11.79
CA ALA A 127 -8.64 -8.05 -10.46
C ALA A 127 -8.15 -6.59 -10.57
N PRO A 128 -8.44 -5.70 -9.61
CA PRO A 128 -7.87 -4.35 -9.64
C PRO A 128 -6.34 -4.37 -9.71
N LEU A 129 -5.76 -3.43 -10.46
CA LEU A 129 -4.31 -3.25 -10.55
C LEU A 129 -3.89 -1.99 -9.80
N LEU A 130 -2.71 -2.05 -9.19
CA LEU A 130 -2.01 -0.92 -8.59
C LEU A 130 -0.52 -1.21 -8.66
N CYS A 131 0.24 -0.34 -9.31
CA CYS A 131 1.67 -0.52 -9.52
C CYS A 131 2.49 0.09 -8.37
N GLY A 132 1.99 1.15 -7.74
CA GLY A 132 2.70 1.85 -6.68
C GLY A 132 1.84 2.87 -5.96
N VAL A 133 2.26 3.23 -4.75
CA VAL A 133 1.65 4.26 -3.92
C VAL A 133 2.76 5.18 -3.42
N GLU A 134 2.60 6.48 -3.60
CA GLU A 134 3.47 7.50 -3.02
C GLU A 134 2.65 8.31 -2.01
N LEU A 135 3.23 8.55 -0.84
CA LEU A 135 2.65 9.37 0.23
C LEU A 135 3.61 10.52 0.51
N GLN A 136 3.13 11.74 0.34
CA GLN A 136 3.86 12.96 0.69
C GLN A 136 3.08 13.73 1.74
N GLU A 137 3.69 14.03 2.88
CA GLU A 137 3.08 14.89 3.89
C GLU A 137 2.93 16.31 3.32
N GLU A 138 1.74 16.89 3.47
CA GLU A 138 1.51 18.29 3.14
C GLU A 138 2.00 19.16 4.28
N THR A 139 3.24 19.65 4.18
CA THR A 139 3.70 20.72 5.04
C THR A 139 2.93 21.98 4.68
N THR A 140 2.19 22.52 5.66
CA THR A 140 1.72 23.91 5.56
C THR A 140 2.97 24.80 5.57
N PRO A 141 3.13 25.74 4.63
CA PRO A 141 4.23 26.70 4.67
C PRO A 141 4.21 27.55 5.94
#